data_AF-A0A509KZS9-F1
#
_entry.id   AF-A0A509KZS9-F1
#
_cell.length_a   1.000
_cell.length_b   1.000
_cell.length_c   1.000
_cell.angle_alpha   90.00
_cell.angle_beta   90.00
_cell.angle_gamma   90.00
#
_symmetry.space_group_name_H-M   'P 1'
#
loop_
_entity.id
_entity.type
_entity.pdbx_description
1 polymer ?
#
loop_
_entity_poly.entity_id
_entity_poly.type
_entity_poly.pdbx_seq_one_letter_code
_entity_poly.pdbx_strand_id
1 'polypeptide(L)'
;MRKETMNSIERVECAINLEKPDRVPIWPDVTTSAAAALTDEKIWEVVHQGFDAEQDVELKLFDEYGGWDLVNPALTTDTFMLGGNKVVKPTERSPETQFLEGEWTQYEDYEIIAEIGWMNFVAEHLIYRVSNIKTREEYDTVYGEVINGTLRGIAEYQK
;
A
#
# COMPACT_ATOMS: atom_id res chain seq x y z
N MET A 1 16.37 2.20 -28.87
CA MET A 1 15.71 2.94 -27.78
C MET A 1 15.96 4.43 -28.00
N ARG A 2 14.93 5.28 -27.84
CA ARG A 2 15.13 6.74 -27.82
C ARG A 2 15.98 7.05 -26.59
N LYS A 3 16.96 7.95 -26.71
CA LYS A 3 17.80 8.33 -25.56
C LYS A 3 16.93 9.14 -24.59
N GLU A 4 16.78 8.65 -23.36
CA GLU A 4 16.11 9.39 -22.29
C GLU A 4 16.90 10.67 -21.98
N THR A 5 16.18 11.77 -21.81
CA THR A 5 16.72 13.11 -21.54
C THR A 5 16.15 13.72 -20.25
N MET A 6 15.14 13.10 -19.66
CA MET A 6 14.54 13.45 -18.37
C MET A 6 14.83 12.36 -17.34
N ASN A 7 14.95 12.72 -16.07
CA ASN A 7 14.85 11.75 -14.97
C ASN A 7 13.39 11.39 -14.69
N SER A 8 13.17 10.41 -13.82
CA SER A 8 11.84 9.91 -13.47
C SER A 8 10.88 11.00 -12.96
N ILE A 9 11.35 11.87 -12.05
CA ILE A 9 10.55 12.94 -11.46
C ILE A 9 10.19 13.98 -12.52
N GLU A 10 11.17 14.45 -13.30
CA GLU A 10 10.96 15.41 -14.39
C GLU A 10 9.92 14.89 -15.39
N ARG A 11 10.00 13.60 -15.72
CA ARG A 11 9.09 12.95 -16.67
C ARG A 11 7.65 12.91 -16.15
N VAL A 12 7.49 12.59 -14.86
CA VAL A 12 6.18 12.54 -14.18
C VAL A 12 5.57 13.93 -14.08
N GLU A 13 6.34 14.92 -13.61
CA GLU A 13 5.88 16.30 -13.48
C GLU A 13 5.47 16.88 -14.83
N CYS A 14 6.26 16.62 -15.88
CA CYS A 14 5.93 17.01 -17.26
C CYS A 14 4.57 16.44 -17.68
N ALA A 15 4.31 15.15 -17.41
CA ALA A 15 3.04 14.52 -17.72
C ALA A 15 1.86 15.08 -16.90
N ILE A 16 2.04 15.32 -15.59
CA ILE A 16 1.01 15.92 -14.72
C ILE A 16 0.63 17.32 -15.20
N ASN A 17 1.62 18.10 -15.64
CA ASN A 17 1.43 19.46 -16.17
C ASN A 17 0.94 19.51 -17.62
N LEU A 18 0.59 18.34 -18.21
CA LEU A 18 0.12 18.21 -19.59
C LEU A 18 1.15 18.66 -20.65
N GLU A 19 2.44 18.60 -20.33
CA GLU A 19 3.55 18.81 -21.25
C GLU A 19 3.98 17.49 -21.93
N LYS A 20 4.93 17.56 -22.87
CA LYS A 20 5.38 16.38 -23.63
C LYS A 20 6.67 15.78 -23.04
N PRO A 21 6.60 14.63 -22.35
CA PRO A 21 7.80 13.98 -21.83
C PRO A 21 8.63 13.30 -22.93
N ASP A 22 9.87 12.95 -22.62
CA ASP A 22 10.80 12.25 -23.53
C ASP A 22 10.34 10.81 -23.89
N ARG A 23 9.62 10.17 -22.97
CA ARG A 23 8.78 8.98 -23.12
C ARG A 23 7.59 9.02 -22.16
N VAL A 24 6.61 8.14 -22.35
CA VAL A 24 5.48 7.99 -21.42
C VAL A 24 6.01 7.54 -20.04
N PRO A 25 5.64 8.21 -18.93
CA PRO A 25 6.01 7.74 -17.60
C PRO A 25 5.29 6.43 -17.26
N ILE A 26 5.96 5.57 -16.51
CA ILE A 26 5.51 4.25 -16.11
C ILE A 26 5.37 4.25 -14.59
N TRP A 27 4.17 3.92 -14.12
CA TRP A 27 3.85 3.76 -12.70
C TRP A 27 2.93 2.55 -12.58
N PRO A 28 3.48 1.34 -12.44
CA PRO A 28 2.67 0.15 -12.32
C PRO A 28 2.07 0.08 -10.92
N ASP A 29 0.81 -0.32 -10.86
CA ASP A 29 0.18 -0.71 -9.62
C ASP A 29 0.42 -2.20 -9.39
N VAL A 30 1.22 -2.53 -8.37
CA VAL A 30 1.61 -3.90 -8.06
C VAL A 30 1.24 -4.22 -6.63
N THR A 31 0.52 -5.32 -6.43
CA THR A 31 0.22 -5.82 -5.09
C THR A 31 1.40 -6.60 -4.54
N THR A 32 1.57 -6.62 -3.22
CA THR A 32 2.62 -7.40 -2.55
C THR A 32 2.56 -8.89 -2.92
N SER A 33 1.36 -9.44 -3.16
CA SER A 33 1.19 -10.83 -3.63
C SER A 33 1.79 -11.06 -5.02
N ALA A 34 1.62 -10.11 -5.95
CA ALA A 34 2.22 -10.18 -7.27
C ALA A 34 3.75 -9.99 -7.20
N ALA A 35 4.22 -9.06 -6.37
CA ALA A 35 5.65 -8.85 -6.14
C ALA A 35 6.32 -10.11 -5.59
N ALA A 36 5.71 -10.77 -4.61
CA ALA A 36 6.21 -12.03 -4.05
C ALA A 36 6.28 -13.13 -5.12
N ALA A 37 5.22 -13.31 -5.92
CA ALA A 37 5.20 -14.31 -6.97
C ALA A 37 6.28 -14.10 -8.05
N LEU A 38 6.57 -12.85 -8.41
CA LEU A 38 7.56 -12.50 -9.43
C LEU A 38 9.01 -12.55 -8.92
N THR A 39 9.20 -12.54 -7.60
CA THR A 39 10.51 -12.58 -6.95
C THR A 39 10.79 -13.91 -6.24
N ASP A 40 10.01 -14.95 -6.56
CA ASP A 40 10.08 -16.31 -6.00
C ASP A 40 9.90 -16.40 -4.47
N GLU A 41 9.17 -15.44 -3.89
CA GLU A 41 8.84 -15.39 -2.46
C GLU A 41 7.45 -15.96 -2.19
N LYS A 42 7.28 -16.59 -1.03
CA LYS A 42 5.97 -17.07 -0.57
C LYS A 42 5.28 -15.99 0.23
N ILE A 43 4.29 -15.35 -0.38
CA ILE A 43 3.55 -14.25 0.24
C ILE A 43 3.03 -14.55 1.66
N TRP A 44 2.53 -15.75 1.96
CA TRP A 44 2.07 -16.08 3.32
C TRP A 44 3.21 -16.12 4.35
N GLU A 45 4.44 -16.41 3.96
CA GLU A 45 5.60 -16.33 4.85
C GLU A 45 6.02 -14.86 5.06
N VAL A 46 5.89 -14.04 4.01
CA VAL A 46 6.22 -12.60 4.02
C VAL A 46 5.26 -11.81 4.92
N VAL A 47 3.94 -11.95 4.74
CA VAL A 47 2.94 -11.19 5.53
C VAL A 47 2.96 -11.50 7.03
N HIS A 48 3.52 -12.66 7.43
CA HIS A 48 3.71 -13.02 8.83
C HIS A 48 4.98 -12.43 9.44
N GLN A 49 5.90 -11.92 8.63
CA GLN A 49 7.10 -11.19 9.07
C GLN A 49 6.82 -9.69 9.27
N GLY A 50 5.69 -9.19 8.75
CA GLY A 50 5.21 -7.82 8.96
C GLY A 50 5.49 -6.89 7.79
N PHE A 51 5.09 -5.63 7.97
CA PHE A 51 5.07 -4.61 6.91
C PHE A 51 6.43 -4.45 6.21
N ASP A 52 7.52 -4.43 6.97
CA ASP A 52 8.87 -4.22 6.41
C ASP A 52 9.25 -5.34 5.43
N ALA A 53 8.90 -6.60 5.73
CA ALA A 53 9.17 -7.72 4.83
C ALA A 53 8.31 -7.64 3.55
N GLU A 54 7.05 -7.20 3.67
CA GLU A 54 6.19 -6.94 2.52
C GLU A 54 6.77 -5.83 1.63
N GLN A 55 7.27 -4.74 2.24
CA GLN A 55 7.92 -3.64 1.53
C GLN A 55 9.24 -4.07 0.87
N ASP A 56 10.04 -4.92 1.50
CA ASP A 56 11.30 -5.44 0.96
C ASP A 56 11.08 -6.27 -0.32
N VAL A 57 9.96 -7.02 -0.38
CA VAL A 57 9.61 -7.80 -1.57
C VAL A 57 9.24 -6.91 -2.76
N GLU A 58 8.53 -5.80 -2.52
CA GLU A 58 8.22 -4.83 -3.57
C GLU A 58 9.48 -4.08 -4.05
N LEU A 59 10.39 -3.76 -3.13
CA LEU A 59 11.69 -3.18 -3.48
C LEU A 59 12.53 -4.15 -4.32
N LYS A 60 12.56 -5.43 -3.96
CA LYS A 60 13.22 -6.49 -4.74
C LYS A 60 12.64 -6.59 -6.15
N LEU A 61 11.31 -6.50 -6.30
CA LEU A 61 10.67 -6.46 -7.62
C LEU A 61 11.13 -5.25 -8.44
N PHE A 62 11.21 -4.08 -7.82
CA PHE A 62 11.69 -2.87 -8.48
C PHE A 62 13.15 -2.99 -8.91
N ASP A 63 14.02 -3.57 -8.09
CA ASP A 63 15.42 -3.81 -8.45
C ASP A 63 15.57 -4.80 -9.63
N GLU A 64 14.71 -5.82 -9.70
CA GLU A 64 14.77 -6.84 -10.75
C GLU A 64 14.09 -6.43 -12.07
N TYR A 65 12.96 -5.71 -12.00
CA TYR A 65 12.07 -5.44 -13.15
C TYR A 65 11.75 -3.95 -13.36
N GLY A 66 12.39 -3.05 -12.62
CA GLY A 66 12.10 -1.62 -12.60
C GLY A 66 12.53 -0.85 -13.85
N GLY A 67 13.02 0.37 -13.64
CA GLY A 67 13.08 1.40 -14.69
C GLY A 67 11.77 2.19 -14.83
N TRP A 68 10.94 2.15 -13.78
CA TRP A 68 9.71 2.90 -13.67
C TRP A 68 9.99 4.31 -13.16
N ASP A 69 9.02 5.20 -13.35
CA ASP A 69 9.16 6.60 -12.95
C ASP A 69 8.55 6.87 -11.57
N LEU A 70 7.65 5.99 -11.14
CA LEU A 70 7.02 6.00 -9.84
C LEU A 70 6.79 4.57 -9.38
N VAL A 71 6.51 4.48 -8.10
CA VAL A 71 6.32 3.26 -7.31
C VAL A 71 5.21 3.52 -6.33
N ASN A 72 4.40 2.49 -6.07
CA ASN A 72 3.42 2.57 -5.00
C ASN A 72 4.10 2.27 -3.66
N PRO A 73 3.61 2.88 -2.57
CA PRO A 73 3.88 2.35 -1.24
C PRO A 73 3.28 0.94 -1.12
N ALA A 74 3.85 0.11 -0.25
CA ALA A 74 3.39 -1.27 -0.12
C ALA A 74 1.90 -1.39 0.20
N LEU A 75 1.19 -2.11 -0.67
CA LEU A 75 -0.24 -2.38 -0.55
C LEU A 75 -0.45 -3.63 0.32
N THR A 76 -0.01 -3.52 1.57
CA THR A 76 -0.05 -4.61 2.56
C THR A 76 -1.45 -4.86 3.10
N THR A 77 -1.63 -6.01 3.76
CA THR A 77 -2.89 -6.29 4.48
C THR A 77 -3.19 -5.21 5.51
N ASP A 78 -2.17 -4.71 6.21
CA ASP A 78 -2.32 -3.72 7.25
C ASP A 78 -2.68 -2.33 6.66
N THR A 79 -2.14 -1.98 5.49
CA THR A 79 -2.55 -0.78 4.72
C THR A 79 -4.06 -0.81 4.40
N PHE A 80 -4.57 -1.95 3.89
CA PHE A 80 -6.00 -2.06 3.57
C PHE A 80 -6.89 -2.00 4.82
N MET A 81 -6.44 -2.61 5.92
CA MET A 81 -7.13 -2.56 7.21
C MET A 81 -7.23 -1.12 7.75
N LEU A 82 -6.13 -0.36 7.70
CA LEU A 82 -6.11 1.06 8.10
C LEU A 82 -6.93 1.95 7.15
N GLY A 83 -7.24 1.47 5.94
CA GLY A 83 -8.20 2.08 5.03
C GLY A 83 -9.67 1.81 5.38
N GLY A 84 -9.94 0.99 6.41
CA GLY A 84 -11.29 0.63 6.85
C GLY A 84 -11.82 -0.69 6.28
N ASN A 85 -10.97 -1.49 5.64
CA ASN A 85 -11.38 -2.78 5.07
C ASN A 85 -11.23 -3.91 6.09
N LYS A 86 -12.17 -4.87 6.08
CA LYS A 86 -11.96 -6.14 6.75
C LYS A 86 -11.22 -7.07 5.81
N VAL A 87 -10.04 -7.52 6.23
CA VAL A 87 -9.14 -8.31 5.39
C VAL A 87 -8.66 -9.56 6.11
N VAL A 88 -8.37 -10.60 5.32
CA VAL A 88 -7.71 -11.83 5.78
C VAL A 88 -6.33 -11.90 5.16
N LYS A 89 -5.30 -12.08 6.00
CA LYS A 89 -3.92 -12.24 5.55
C LYS A 89 -3.79 -13.48 4.64
N PRO A 90 -2.95 -13.41 3.61
CA PRO A 90 -2.60 -14.57 2.78
C PRO A 90 -2.22 -15.80 3.61
N THR A 91 -2.60 -16.97 3.10
CA THR A 91 -2.22 -18.29 3.62
C THR A 91 -1.73 -19.17 2.48
N GLU A 92 -1.10 -20.31 2.78
CA GLU A 92 -0.70 -21.28 1.75
C GLU A 92 -1.86 -21.70 0.83
N ARG A 93 -3.10 -21.76 1.36
CA ARG A 93 -4.29 -22.15 0.59
C ARG A 93 -4.98 -20.98 -0.12
N SER A 94 -4.64 -19.75 0.25
CA SER A 94 -5.24 -18.52 -0.27
C SER A 94 -4.14 -17.45 -0.30
N PRO A 95 -3.31 -17.42 -1.35
CA PRO A 95 -2.08 -16.63 -1.40
C PRO A 95 -2.33 -15.14 -1.67
N GLU A 96 -3.56 -14.66 -1.57
CA GLU A 96 -3.91 -13.26 -1.80
C GLU A 96 -4.57 -12.69 -0.54
N THR A 97 -4.39 -11.38 -0.32
CA THR A 97 -5.17 -10.65 0.68
C THR A 97 -6.64 -10.69 0.28
N GLN A 98 -7.48 -11.29 1.12
CA GLN A 98 -8.90 -11.43 0.84
C GLN A 98 -9.69 -10.31 1.52
N PHE A 99 -10.53 -9.61 0.77
CA PHE A 99 -11.46 -8.63 1.31
C PHE A 99 -12.73 -9.34 1.76
N LEU A 100 -13.08 -9.20 3.03
CA LEU A 100 -14.33 -9.72 3.57
C LEU A 100 -15.41 -8.66 3.40
N GLU A 101 -16.21 -8.85 2.36
CA GLU A 101 -17.39 -8.02 2.12
C GLU A 101 -18.40 -8.16 3.27
N GLY A 102 -18.97 -7.03 3.66
CA GLY A 102 -19.94 -6.96 4.75
C GLY A 102 -20.33 -5.51 5.04
N GLU A 103 -21.38 -5.36 5.83
CA GLU A 103 -21.88 -4.05 6.26
C GLU A 103 -21.15 -3.60 7.53
N TRP A 104 -19.91 -3.12 7.35
CA TRP A 104 -19.04 -2.68 8.45
C TRP A 104 -19.34 -1.24 8.91
N THR A 105 -19.93 -0.46 8.00
CA THR A 105 -20.45 0.89 8.24
C THR A 105 -21.97 0.87 8.18
N GLN A 106 -22.61 1.63 9.05
CA GLN A 106 -24.07 1.78 9.13
C GLN A 106 -24.50 3.16 8.63
N TYR A 107 -25.80 3.36 8.42
CA TYR A 107 -26.33 4.65 7.97
C TYR A 107 -26.01 5.78 8.95
N GLU A 108 -26.04 5.48 10.25
CA GLU A 108 -25.78 6.44 11.32
C GLU A 108 -24.32 6.91 11.36
N ASP A 109 -23.39 6.12 10.82
CA ASP A 109 -21.97 6.50 10.77
C ASP A 109 -21.73 7.66 9.79
N TYR A 110 -22.63 7.91 8.83
CA TYR A 110 -22.45 9.00 7.85
C TYR A 110 -22.39 10.38 8.50
N GLU A 111 -23.17 10.61 9.55
CA GLU A 111 -23.15 11.89 10.27
C GLU A 111 -21.79 12.10 10.95
N ILE A 112 -21.25 11.04 11.56
CA ILE A 112 -19.93 11.06 12.20
C ILE A 112 -18.84 11.29 11.14
N ILE A 113 -18.87 10.54 10.03
CA ILE A 113 -17.91 10.69 8.93
C ILE A 113 -17.94 12.12 8.36
N ALA A 114 -19.12 12.73 8.23
CA ALA A 114 -19.25 14.10 7.75
C ALA A 114 -18.66 15.13 8.74
N GLU A 115 -18.71 14.85 10.04
CA GLU A 115 -18.18 15.71 11.09
C GLU A 115 -16.65 15.59 11.25
N ILE A 116 -16.13 14.37 11.35
CA ILE A 116 -14.71 14.13 11.71
C ILE A 116 -13.84 13.69 10.53
N GLY A 117 -14.44 13.35 9.40
CA GLY A 117 -13.76 12.82 8.21
C GLY A 117 -13.48 11.32 8.28
N TRP A 118 -13.28 10.70 7.11
CA TRP A 118 -13.11 9.25 6.97
C TRP A 118 -11.95 8.68 7.81
N MET A 119 -10.76 9.29 7.75
CA MET A 119 -9.59 8.73 8.42
C MET A 119 -9.72 8.74 9.95
N ASN A 120 -10.31 9.79 10.53
CA ASN A 120 -10.59 9.83 11.96
C ASN A 120 -11.69 8.84 12.32
N PHE A 121 -12.73 8.73 11.50
CA PHE A 121 -13.77 7.71 11.69
C PHE A 121 -13.19 6.28 11.67
N VAL A 122 -12.25 5.99 10.78
CA VAL A 122 -11.57 4.69 10.78
C VAL A 122 -10.84 4.45 12.08
N ALA A 123 -9.98 5.39 12.50
CA ALA A 123 -9.16 5.27 13.70
C ALA A 123 -9.98 5.16 15.01
N GLU A 124 -11.12 5.87 15.07
CA GLU A 124 -11.90 6.02 16.31
C GLU A 124 -13.10 5.07 16.39
N HIS A 125 -13.58 4.55 15.26
CA HIS A 125 -14.81 3.75 15.22
C HIS A 125 -14.69 2.48 14.38
N LEU A 126 -14.30 2.58 13.11
CA LEU A 126 -14.42 1.46 12.18
C LEU A 126 -13.38 0.38 12.45
N ILE A 127 -12.16 0.75 12.83
CA ILE A 127 -11.04 -0.18 12.95
C ILE A 127 -11.37 -1.35 13.89
N TYR A 128 -12.08 -1.09 14.99
CA TYR A 128 -12.46 -2.10 15.97
C TYR A 128 -13.51 -3.10 15.46
N ARG A 129 -14.19 -2.78 14.35
CA ARG A 129 -15.19 -3.64 13.69
C ARG A 129 -14.56 -4.52 12.62
N VAL A 130 -13.55 -3.99 11.92
CA VAL A 130 -12.92 -4.63 10.76
C VAL A 130 -11.60 -5.34 11.08
N SER A 131 -11.11 -5.24 12.32
CA SER A 131 -9.83 -5.83 12.72
C SER A 131 -9.88 -6.47 14.11
N ASN A 132 -8.73 -7.04 14.51
CA ASN A 132 -8.52 -7.53 15.87
C ASN A 132 -8.01 -6.46 16.85
N ILE A 133 -7.77 -5.24 16.39
CA ILE A 133 -7.37 -4.11 17.24
C ILE A 133 -8.48 -3.85 18.28
N LYS A 134 -8.07 -3.61 19.52
CA LYS A 134 -8.94 -3.34 20.67
C LYS A 134 -8.69 -1.99 21.32
N THR A 135 -7.52 -1.39 21.08
CA THR A 135 -7.14 -0.12 21.71
C THR A 135 -6.60 0.89 20.70
N ARG A 136 -6.64 2.17 21.07
CA ARG A 136 -6.04 3.24 20.27
C ARG A 136 -4.52 3.08 20.17
N GLU A 137 -3.86 2.61 21.22
CA GLU A 137 -2.41 2.37 21.24
C GLU A 137 -1.99 1.27 20.25
N GLU A 138 -2.77 0.19 20.16
CA GLU A 138 -2.57 -0.86 19.15
C GLU A 138 -2.74 -0.31 17.73
N TYR A 139 -3.77 0.54 17.49
CA TYR A 139 -3.95 1.22 16.22
C TYR A 139 -2.75 2.11 15.87
N ASP A 140 -2.33 2.97 16.81
CA ASP A 140 -1.24 3.93 16.59
C ASP A 140 0.09 3.21 16.33
N THR A 141 0.30 2.01 16.91
CA THR A 141 1.47 1.16 16.64
C THR A 141 1.46 0.68 15.19
N VAL A 142 0.37 0.06 14.72
CA VAL A 142 0.27 -0.43 13.34
C VAL A 142 0.33 0.73 12.34
N TYR A 143 -0.35 1.83 12.64
CA TYR A 143 -0.28 3.04 11.82
C TYR A 143 1.15 3.57 11.71
N GLY A 144 1.89 3.60 12.83
CA GLY A 144 3.29 4.00 12.86
C GLY A 144 4.19 3.10 12.00
N GLU A 145 4.00 1.78 12.07
CA GLU A 145 4.73 0.82 11.23
C GLU A 145 4.48 1.07 9.73
N VAL A 146 3.22 1.23 9.33
CA VAL A 146 2.84 1.49 7.93
C VAL A 146 3.42 2.81 7.43
N ILE A 147 3.34 3.89 8.21
CA ILE A 147 3.91 5.19 7.83
C ILE A 147 5.43 5.11 7.73
N ASN A 148 6.11 4.52 8.72
CA ASN A 148 7.56 4.42 8.72
C ASN A 148 8.07 3.57 7.55
N GLY A 149 7.44 2.42 7.28
CA GLY A 149 7.80 1.56 6.17
C GLY A 149 7.52 2.21 4.81
N THR A 150 6.41 2.95 4.69
CA THR A 150 6.09 3.74 3.49
C THR A 150 7.15 4.82 3.23
N LEU A 151 7.53 5.59 4.26
CA LEU A 151 8.57 6.62 4.14
C LEU A 151 9.93 6.02 3.77
N ARG A 152 10.26 4.85 4.32
CA ARG A 152 11.45 4.09 3.93
C ARG A 152 11.41 3.70 2.46
N GLY A 153 10.30 3.12 1.99
CA GLY A 153 10.12 2.76 0.58
C GLY A 153 10.36 3.95 -0.34
N ILE A 154 9.67 5.09 -0.08
CA ILE A 154 9.84 6.33 -0.86
C ILE A 154 11.32 6.77 -0.91
N ALA A 155 12.02 6.73 0.23
CA ALA A 155 13.42 7.14 0.31
C ALA A 155 14.36 6.20 -0.45
N GLU A 156 14.02 4.92 -0.60
CA GLU A 156 14.82 3.95 -1.34
C GLU A 156 14.59 4.04 -2.84
N TYR A 157 13.36 4.29 -3.27
CA TYR A 157 13.03 4.47 -4.68
C TYR A 157 13.54 5.78 -5.30
N GLN A 158 13.86 6.78 -4.46
CA GLN A 158 14.39 8.07 -4.92
C GLN A 158 15.92 8.10 -5.06
N LYS A 159 16.62 7.00 -4.77
CA LYS A 159 18.09 6.88 -4.93
C LYS A 159 18.47 6.59 -6.38
#